data_AF-A0A2V6ZAA7-F1
#
_entry.id   AF-A0A2V6ZAA7-F1
#
_cell.length_a   1.000
_cell.length_b   1.000
_cell.length_c   1.000
_cell.angle_alpha   90.00
_cell.angle_beta   90.00
_cell.angle_gamma   90.00
#
_symmetry.space_group_name_H-M   'P 1'
#
loop_
_entity.id
_entity.type
_entity.pdbx_description
1 polymer ?
#
loop_
_entity_poly.entity_id
_entity_poly.type
_entity_poly.pdbx_seq_one_letter_code
_entity_poly.pdbx_strand_id
1 'polypeptide(L)' 'MVAEAVGGGDVCGVTIQGRAEFLSESSQRRALVERFHEKYRRLERLWNGKTMPASRVMFRVVPARVRSWGLG' A
#
# COMPACT_ATOMS: atom_id res chain seq x y z
N MET A 1 5.62 12.06 9.48
CA MET A 1 6.49 11.48 8.43
C MET A 1 7.20 10.30 9.07
N VAL A 2 6.98 9.08 8.59
CA VAL A 2 7.70 7.90 9.08
C VAL A 2 8.71 7.53 8.00
N ALA A 3 9.99 7.50 8.37
CA ALA A 3 11.07 7.03 7.52
C ALA A 3 11.76 5.88 8.26
N GLU A 4 11.77 4.68 7.67
CA GLU A 4 12.66 3.61 8.07
C GLU A 4 13.90 3.68 7.17
N ALA A 5 15.07 3.83 7.78
CA ALA A 5 16.34 3.69 7.10
C ALA A 5 16.86 2.26 7.32
N VAL A 6 16.93 1.48 6.24
CA VAL A 6 17.62 0.19 6.23
C VAL A 6 19.08 0.46 5.88
N GLY A 7 20.01 0.04 6.73
CA GLY A 7 21.42 0.43 6.62
C GLY A 7 22.16 -0.16 5.41
N GLY A 8 23.13 0.62 4.90
CA GLY A 8 24.37 0.09 4.33
C GLY A 8 24.49 -0.08 2.81
N GLY A 9 23.63 0.54 2.00
CA GLY A 9 23.79 0.66 0.54
C GLY A 9 23.16 1.96 0.05
N ASP A 10 23.49 2.42 -1.17
CA ASP A 10 22.87 3.62 -1.75
C ASP A 10 21.35 3.42 -1.77
N VAL A 11 20.66 4.09 -0.85
CA VAL A 11 19.22 3.96 -0.68
C VAL A 11 18.54 4.67 -1.84
N CYS A 12 17.95 3.91 -2.75
CA CYS A 12 17.09 4.44 -3.79
C CYS A 12 15.66 4.53 -3.27
N GLY A 13 14.89 5.50 -3.79
CA GLY A 13 13.50 5.60 -3.36
C GLY A 13 12.63 6.50 -4.22
N VAL A 14 11.33 6.40 -3.95
CA VAL A 14 10.28 7.21 -4.54
C VAL A 14 9.40 7.75 -3.43
N THR A 15 9.22 9.07 -3.39
CA THR A 15 8.27 9.74 -2.51
C THR A 15 7.05 10.18 -3.31
N ILE A 16 5.87 9.77 -2.87
CA ILE A 16 4.58 10.18 -3.44
C ILE A 16 3.86 11.04 -2.41
N GLN A 17 3.55 12.28 -2.79
CA GLN A 17 2.70 13.20 -2.02
C GLN A 17 1.37 13.36 -2.76
N GLY A 18 0.26 13.21 -2.04
CA GLY A 18 -1.06 13.23 -2.64
C GLY A 18 -2.18 13.22 -1.60
N ARG A 19 -3.43 13.16 -2.07
CA ARG A 19 -4.60 13.01 -1.21
C ARG A 19 -4.89 11.53 -0.98
N ALA A 20 -5.28 11.17 0.24
CA ALA A 20 -5.83 9.86 0.53
C ALA A 20 -7.34 9.86 0.33
N GLU A 21 -7.86 8.90 -0.43
CA GLU A 21 -9.29 8.73 -0.65
C GLU A 21 -9.70 7.32 -0.23
N PHE A 22 -10.65 7.20 0.70
CA PHE A 22 -11.15 5.91 1.15
C PHE A 22 -11.91 5.19 0.04
N LEU A 23 -11.69 3.89 -0.05
CA LEU A 23 -12.40 3.01 -0.98
C LEU A 23 -13.56 2.35 -0.25
N SER A 24 -14.78 2.74 -0.63
CA SER A 24 -15.99 2.05 -0.21
C SER A 24 -16.05 0.63 -0.78
N GLU A 25 -16.93 -0.19 -0.20
CA GLU A 25 -17.23 -1.53 -0.74
C GLU A 25 -17.62 -1.41 -2.22
N SER A 26 -16.85 -2.07 -3.08
CA SER A 26 -17.05 -2.04 -4.52
C SER A 26 -16.43 -3.28 -5.16
N SER A 27 -16.79 -3.56 -6.42
CA SER A 27 -16.11 -4.58 -7.23
C SER A 27 -14.60 -4.30 -7.35
N GLN A 28 -14.23 -3.03 -7.53
CA GLN A 28 -12.84 -2.60 -7.56
C GLN A 28 -12.10 -2.94 -6.26
N ARG A 29 -12.71 -2.67 -5.09
CA ARG A 29 -12.09 -2.99 -3.81
C ARG A 29 -11.88 -4.48 -3.62
N ARG A 30 -12.84 -5.32 -4.05
CA ARG A 30 -12.72 -6.78 -4.00
C ARG A 30 -11.58 -7.31 -4.87
N ALA A 31 -11.46 -6.81 -6.10
CA ALA A 31 -10.35 -7.17 -6.99
C ALA A 31 -8.97 -6.78 -6.41
N LEU A 32 -8.89 -5.66 -5.68
CA LEU A 32 -7.65 -5.26 -4.99
C LEU A 32 -7.32 -6.21 -3.83
N VAL A 33 -8.32 -6.64 -3.05
CA VAL A 33 -8.13 -7.62 -1.98
C VAL A 33 -7.58 -8.94 -2.55
N GLU A 34 -8.12 -9.42 -3.67
CA GLU A 34 -7.62 -10.62 -4.34
C GLU A 34 -6.14 -10.48 -4.75
N ARG A 35 -5.78 -9.37 -5.40
CA ARG A 35 -4.38 -9.07 -5.77
C ARG A 35 -3.45 -8.94 -4.57
N PHE A 36 -3.93 -8.46 -3.44
CA PHE A 36 -3.13 -8.40 -2.22
C PHE A 36 -2.84 -9.78 -1.64
N HIS A 37 -3.78 -10.72 -1.71
CA HIS A 37 -3.53 -12.09 -1.28
C HIS A 37 -2.53 -12.81 -2.20
N GLU A 38 -2.58 -12.55 -3.51
CA GLU A 38 -1.59 -13.05 -4.47
C GLU A 38 -0.18 -12.52 -4.15
N LYS A 39 -0.07 -11.21 -3.92
CA LYS A 39 1.22 -10.54 -3.66
C LYS A 39 1.77 -10.83 -2.27
N TYR A 40 0.90 -10.92 -1.26
CA TYR A 40 1.26 -11.04 0.15
C TYR A 40 0.63 -12.30 0.76
N ARG A 41 1.24 -13.46 0.54
CA ARG A 41 0.72 -14.77 1.02
C ARG A 41 0.45 -14.85 2.53
N ARG A 42 1.08 -14.00 3.35
CA ARG A 42 0.87 -13.95 4.82
C ARG A 42 -0.34 -13.09 5.23
N LEU A 43 -0.95 -12.37 4.30
CA LEU A 43 -2.01 -11.41 4.59
C LEU A 43 -3.27 -12.08 5.13
N GLU A 44 -3.65 -13.23 4.56
CA GLU A 44 -4.79 -14.03 5.04
C GLU A 44 -4.67 -14.36 6.54
N ARG A 45 -3.47 -14.74 7.00
CA ARG A 45 -3.20 -14.98 8.42
C ARG A 45 -3.31 -13.71 9.27
N LEU A 46 -2.82 -12.58 8.76
CA LEU A 46 -2.90 -11.28 9.46
C LEU A 46 -4.33 -10.72 9.51
N TRP A 47 -5.18 -11.14 8.57
CA TRP A 47 -6.57 -10.74 8.47
C TRP A 47 -7.53 -11.74 9.13
N ASN A 48 -7.01 -12.90 9.57
CA ASN A 48 -7.81 -14.02 10.05
C ASN A 48 -8.88 -14.46 9.02
N GLY A 49 -8.50 -14.49 7.74
CA GLY A 49 -9.37 -14.83 6.63
C GLY A 49 -9.08 -14.03 5.36
N LYS A 50 -9.85 -14.30 4.30
CA LYS A 50 -9.69 -13.66 3.00
C LYS A 50 -10.38 -12.29 2.89
N THR A 51 -11.34 -12.02 3.77
CA THR A 51 -12.05 -10.74 3.81
C THR A 51 -11.27 -9.73 4.62
N MET A 52 -11.26 -8.46 4.17
CA MET A 52 -10.66 -7.37 4.94
C MET A 52 -11.43 -7.18 6.25
N PRO A 53 -10.78 -7.23 7.43
CA PRO A 53 -11.43 -6.97 8.70
C PRO A 53 -12.00 -5.55 8.75
N ALA A 54 -13.15 -5.38 9.41
CA ALA A 54 -13.78 -4.07 9.59
C ALA A 54 -12.90 -3.06 10.39
N SER A 55 -11.90 -3.56 11.12
CA SER A 55 -10.91 -2.73 11.83
C SER A 55 -9.85 -2.11 10.92
N ARG A 56 -9.91 -2.36 9.60
CA ARG A 56 -8.96 -1.85 8.61
C ARG A 56 -9.67 -1.00 7.58
N VAL A 57 -8.95 -0.02 7.04
CA VAL A 57 -9.42 0.84 5.96
C VAL A 57 -8.57 0.62 4.71
N MET A 58 -9.20 0.70 3.54
CA MET A 58 -8.52 0.75 2.27
C MET A 58 -8.67 2.14 1.69
N PHE A 59 -7.57 2.71 1.21
CA PHE A 59 -7.57 4.00 0.54
C PHE A 59 -6.64 3.95 -0.65
N ARG A 60 -6.91 4.82 -1.63
CA ARG A 60 -5.97 5.12 -2.70
C ARG A 60 -5.29 6.45 -2.41
N VAL A 61 -4.02 6.57 -2.79
CA VAL A 61 -3.33 7.86 -2.82
C VAL A 61 -3.48 8.42 -4.24
N VAL A 62 -4.15 9.56 -4.38
CA VAL A 62 -4.21 10.32 -5.63
C VAL A 62 -2.99 11.23 -5.68
N PRO A 63 -1.99 10.94 -6.54
CA PRO A 63 -0.72 11.67 -6.53
C PRO A 63 -0.93 13.13 -6.95
N ALA A 64 -0.33 14.05 -6.18
CA ALA A 64 -0.16 15.45 -6.56
C ALA A 64 1.30 15.75 -6.96
N ARG A 65 2.26 15.02 -6.35
CA ARG A 65 3.68 15.14 -6.64
C ARG A 65 4.39 13.80 -6.44
N VAL A 66 5.31 13.49 -7.34
CA VAL A 66 6.21 12.33 -7.26
C VAL A 66 7.65 12.81 -7.33
N ARG A 67 8.53 12.27 -6.49
CA ARG A 67 9.98 12.51 -6.54
C ARG A 67 10.71 11.17 -6.41
N SER A 68 11.79 10.99 -7.14
CA SER A 68 12.68 9.83 -7.04
C SER A 68 14.12 10.26 -6.73
N TRP A 69 14.89 9.36 -6.13
CA TRP A 69 16.33 9.51 -5.93
C TRP A 69 17.03 8.14 -6.02
N GLY A 70 18.28 8.12 -6.48
CA GLY A 70 19.08 6.90 -6.62
C GLY A 70 18.65 5.94 -7.73
N LEU A 71 17.63 6.26 -8.54
CA LEU A 71 17.10 5.41 -9.61
C LEU A 71 17.68 5.77 -10.99
N GLY A 72 19.00 5.98 -11.08
CA GLY A 72 19.70 6.34 -12.32
C GLY A 72 19.36 5.44 -13.50
#